data_AF-A0A9N9C2K3-F1
#
_entry.id   AF-A0A9N9C2K3-F1
#
_cell.length_a   1.000
_cell.length_b   1.000
_cell.length_c   1.000
_cell.angle_alpha   90.00
_cell.angle_beta   90.00
_cell.angle_gamma   90.00
#
_symmetry.space_group_name_H-M   'P 1'
#
loop_
_entity.id
_entity.type
_entity.pdbx_description
1 polymer ?
#
loop_
_entity_poly.entity_id
_entity_poly.type
_entity_poly.pdbx_seq_one_letter_code
_entity_poly.pdbx_strand_id
1 'polypeptide(L)'
;MNQRQSHQQRLENFIRIINDLIMSFVSNPQEMLNTLQLNREVIFRRVLQGRHLKGRNLFRAVIKREGSRVGEEDSFVINSATEHFWRILTPGQKTYYRDMAVEVNAIIQQRSSS
;
A
#
# COMPACT_ATOMS: atom_id res chain seq x y z
N MET A 1 -24.17 -2.39 20.62
CA MET A 1 -22.92 -1.61 20.46
C MET A 1 -22.61 -1.51 18.97
N ASN A 2 -22.47 -0.28 18.46
CA ASN A 2 -22.41 0.04 17.04
C ASN A 2 -21.08 -0.39 16.40
N GLN A 3 -21.11 -1.34 15.45
CA GLN A 3 -19.95 -1.73 14.65
C GLN A 3 -19.25 -0.55 13.96
N ARG A 4 -19.98 0.53 13.63
CA ARG A 4 -19.39 1.76 13.08
C ARG A 4 -18.47 2.50 14.05
N GLN A 5 -18.78 2.49 15.35
CA GLN A 5 -17.93 3.14 16.36
C GLN A 5 -16.64 2.36 16.59
N SER A 6 -16.66 1.03 16.50
CA SER A 6 -15.43 0.23 16.60
C SER A 6 -14.53 0.40 15.38
N HIS A 7 -15.08 0.54 14.17
CA HIS A 7 -14.28 0.75 12.95
C HIS A 7 -13.62 2.13 12.91
N GLN A 8 -14.33 3.17 13.36
CA GLN A 8 -13.79 4.53 13.43
C GLN A 8 -12.62 4.62 14.40
N GLN A 9 -12.76 4.06 15.61
CA GLN A 9 -11.68 4.03 16.60
C GLN A 9 -10.48 3.18 16.14
N ARG A 10 -10.73 2.05 15.48
CA ARG A 10 -9.66 1.23 14.89
C ARG A 10 -8.93 1.99 13.78
N LEU A 11 -9.65 2.72 12.94
CA LEU A 11 -9.06 3.57 11.91
C LEU A 11 -8.18 4.67 12.50
N GLU A 12 -8.68 5.40 13.50
CA GLU A 12 -7.91 6.47 14.15
C GLU A 12 -6.66 5.93 14.85
N ASN A 13 -6.78 4.81 15.56
CA ASN A 13 -5.65 4.13 16.17
C ASN A 13 -4.65 3.65 15.12
N PHE A 14 -5.13 3.05 14.03
CA PHE A 14 -4.29 2.56 12.96
C PHE A 14 -3.54 3.71 12.29
N ILE A 15 -4.24 4.78 11.88
CA ILE A 15 -3.62 5.98 11.31
C ILE A 15 -2.54 6.50 12.25
N ARG A 16 -2.82 6.65 13.55
CA ARG A 16 -1.82 7.12 14.53
C ARG A 16 -0.59 6.23 14.59
N ILE A 17 -0.77 4.90 14.63
CA ILE A 17 0.32 3.93 14.76
C ILE A 17 1.22 3.94 13.52
N ILE A 18 0.63 4.00 12.32
CA ILE A 18 1.42 3.92 11.09
C ILE A 18 1.79 5.27 10.50
N ASN A 19 1.26 6.40 10.99
CA ASN A 19 1.54 7.73 10.46
C ASN A 19 3.04 8.03 10.41
N ASP A 20 3.77 7.79 11.51
CA ASP A 20 5.20 8.08 11.57
C ASP A 20 6.02 7.17 10.63
N LEU A 21 5.57 5.92 10.47
CA LEU A 21 6.16 4.94 9.57
C LEU A 21 5.86 5.23 8.09
N ILE A 22 4.67 5.74 7.78
CA ILE A 22 4.34 6.21 6.42
C ILE A 22 5.09 7.49 6.11
N MET A 23 5.23 8.42 7.06
CA MET A 23 6.00 9.66 6.89
C MET A 23 7.51 9.39 6.71
N SER A 24 8.05 8.33 7.31
CA SER A 24 9.44 7.91 7.05
C SER A 24 9.60 7.32 5.64
N PHE A 25 8.66 6.50 5.15
CA PHE A 25 8.66 5.98 3.78
C PHE A 25 8.49 7.05 2.70
N VAL A 26 7.72 8.08 3.03
CA VAL A 26 7.51 9.30 2.24
C VAL A 26 8.80 10.10 2.09
N SER A 27 9.72 9.96 3.05
CA SER A 27 11.03 10.64 3.08
C SER A 27 12.17 9.75 2.57
N ASN A 28 12.00 8.42 2.55
CA ASN A 28 13.00 7.46 2.08
C ASN A 28 12.39 6.39 1.14
N PRO A 29 12.36 6.65 -0.17
CA PRO A 29 11.90 5.71 -1.20
C PRO A 29 12.57 4.32 -1.15
N GLN A 30 13.84 4.24 -0.75
CA GLN A 30 14.59 2.99 -0.72
C GLN A 30 14.12 2.03 0.39
N GLU A 31 13.76 2.57 1.55
CA GLU A 31 13.24 1.80 2.68
C GLU A 31 11.87 1.18 2.35
N MET A 32 11.09 1.92 1.56
CA MET A 32 9.83 1.45 1.02
C MET A 32 10.04 0.40 -0.08
N LEU A 33 11.09 0.48 -0.92
CA LEU A 33 11.46 -0.61 -1.84
C LEU A 33 11.86 -1.89 -1.10
N ASN A 34 12.64 -1.78 -0.03
CA ASN A 34 12.99 -2.93 0.81
C ASN A 34 11.75 -3.54 1.48
N THR A 35 10.77 -2.71 1.82
CA THR A 35 9.45 -3.13 2.30
C THR A 35 8.61 -3.80 1.21
N LEU A 36 8.66 -3.30 -0.03
CA LEU A 36 7.97 -3.86 -1.20
C LEU A 36 8.62 -5.15 -1.72
N GLN A 37 9.94 -5.32 -1.58
CA GLN A 37 10.67 -6.55 -1.93
C GLN A 37 10.11 -7.79 -1.22
N LEU A 38 9.42 -7.61 -0.08
CA LEU A 38 8.78 -8.68 0.68
C LEU A 38 7.31 -8.94 0.34
N ASN A 39 6.65 -8.08 -0.44
CA ASN A 39 5.25 -8.29 -0.83
C ASN A 39 5.11 -8.78 -2.28
N ARG A 40 6.12 -9.57 -2.71
CA ARG A 40 6.06 -10.36 -3.94
C ARG A 40 4.72 -11.07 -4.05
N GLU A 41 4.18 -11.64 -2.98
CA GLU A 41 2.93 -12.40 -3.00
C GLU A 41 1.70 -11.56 -3.43
N VAL A 42 1.55 -10.31 -2.96
CA VAL A 42 0.44 -9.43 -3.37
C VAL A 42 0.59 -8.99 -4.82
N ILE A 43 1.84 -8.71 -5.24
CA ILE A 43 2.18 -8.43 -6.63
C ILE A 43 1.84 -9.66 -7.49
N PHE A 44 2.31 -10.85 -7.12
CA PHE A 44 2.06 -12.14 -7.77
C PHE A 44 0.57 -12.49 -7.85
N ARG A 45 -0.24 -12.24 -6.82
CA ARG A 45 -1.69 -12.48 -6.91
C ARG A 45 -2.37 -11.55 -7.92
N ARG A 46 -1.94 -10.29 -8.02
CA ARG A 46 -2.42 -9.34 -9.05
C ARG A 46 -1.94 -9.74 -10.45
N VAL A 47 -0.73 -10.30 -10.55
CA VAL A 47 -0.14 -10.90 -11.76
C VAL A 47 -0.98 -12.03 -12.29
N LEU A 48 -1.32 -13.01 -11.44
CA LEU A 48 -2.15 -14.16 -11.82
C LEU A 48 -3.55 -13.75 -12.30
N GLN A 49 -4.02 -12.57 -11.91
CA GLN A 49 -5.32 -12.03 -12.30
C GLN A 49 -5.26 -11.13 -13.56
N GLY A 50 -4.08 -10.93 -14.17
CA GLY A 50 -3.93 -10.12 -15.38
C GLY A 50 -4.25 -8.63 -15.21
N ARG A 51 -4.21 -8.11 -13.97
CA ARG A 51 -4.61 -6.72 -13.69
C ARG A 51 -3.41 -5.80 -13.61
N HIS A 52 -3.39 -4.76 -14.45
CA HIS A 52 -2.42 -3.67 -14.35
C HIS A 52 -2.41 -3.05 -12.95
N LEU A 53 -1.22 -3.00 -12.35
CA LEU A 53 -1.01 -2.28 -11.11
C LEU A 53 -0.99 -0.78 -11.37
N LYS A 54 -1.71 -0.03 -10.52
CA LYS A 54 -1.69 1.44 -10.47
C LYS A 54 -0.87 1.84 -9.25
N GLY A 55 -0.23 3.00 -9.26
CA GLY A 55 0.57 3.48 -8.11
C GLY A 55 -0.21 3.47 -6.78
N ARG A 56 -1.48 3.88 -6.79
CA ARG A 56 -2.35 3.78 -5.60
C ARG A 56 -2.55 2.33 -5.11
N ASN A 57 -2.63 1.35 -6.02
CA ASN A 57 -2.78 -0.06 -5.64
C ASN A 57 -1.49 -0.61 -5.02
N LEU A 58 -0.33 -0.16 -5.51
CA LEU A 58 0.96 -0.49 -4.92
C LEU A 58 1.09 0.14 -3.52
N PHE A 59 0.70 1.41 -3.38
CA PHE A 59 0.64 2.09 -2.08
C PHE A 59 -0.29 1.38 -1.08
N ARG A 60 -1.49 0.96 -1.52
CA ARG A 60 -2.41 0.16 -0.70
C ARG A 60 -1.77 -1.14 -0.21
N ALA A 61 -0.91 -1.78 -1.00
CA ALA A 61 -0.22 -3.01 -0.59
C ALA A 61 0.80 -2.75 0.53
N VAL A 62 1.44 -1.57 0.54
CA VAL A 62 2.28 -1.11 1.66
C VAL A 62 1.43 -0.93 2.91
N ILE A 63 0.34 -0.16 2.83
CA ILE A 63 -0.56 0.06 3.98
C ILE A 63 -1.10 -1.26 4.54
N LYS A 64 -1.49 -2.19 3.67
CA LYS A 64 -1.98 -3.51 4.09
C LYS A 64 -0.92 -4.30 4.86
N ARG A 65 0.34 -4.29 4.41
CA ARG A 65 1.45 -4.98 5.10
C ARG A 65 1.68 -4.40 6.50
N GLU A 66 1.75 -3.08 6.59
CA GLU A 66 1.96 -2.42 7.88
C GLU A 66 0.77 -2.63 8.81
N GLY A 67 -0.45 -2.65 8.25
CA GLY A 67 -1.66 -3.17 8.91
C GLY A 67 -1.44 -4.53 9.54
N SER A 68 -1.08 -5.53 8.74
CA SER A 68 -0.83 -6.89 9.23
C SER A 68 0.26 -6.93 10.32
N ARG A 69 1.32 -6.11 10.23
CA ARG A 69 2.38 -6.05 11.26
C ARG A 69 1.89 -5.53 12.61
N VAL A 70 0.87 -4.68 12.62
CA VAL A 70 0.28 -4.12 13.85
C VAL A 70 -1.04 -4.79 14.24
N GLY A 71 -1.36 -5.93 13.61
CA GLY A 71 -2.56 -6.72 13.89
C GLY A 71 -3.85 -6.17 13.27
N GLU A 72 -3.76 -5.26 12.30
CA GLU A 72 -4.90 -4.69 11.59
C GLU A 72 -5.07 -5.33 10.20
N GLU A 73 -6.11 -6.15 10.04
CA GLU A 73 -6.42 -6.87 8.80
C GLU A 73 -7.74 -6.42 8.14
N ASP A 74 -8.49 -5.51 8.80
CA ASP A 74 -9.80 -5.08 8.35
C ASP A 74 -9.71 -4.25 7.08
N SER A 75 -10.34 -4.77 6.03
CA SER A 75 -10.29 -4.16 4.70
C SER A 75 -10.86 -2.74 4.66
N PHE A 76 -11.84 -2.40 5.51
CA PHE A 76 -12.39 -1.05 5.60
C PHE A 76 -11.38 -0.09 6.23
N VAL A 77 -10.73 -0.51 7.32
CA VAL A 77 -9.68 0.27 7.99
C VAL A 77 -8.50 0.50 7.05
N ILE A 78 -8.00 -0.55 6.39
CA ILE A 78 -6.91 -0.46 5.41
C ILE A 78 -7.27 0.45 4.24
N ASN A 79 -8.48 0.36 3.70
CA ASN A 79 -8.93 1.20 2.59
C ASN A 79 -9.02 2.68 3.00
N SER A 80 -9.58 2.95 4.18
CA SER A 80 -9.76 4.30 4.69
C SER A 80 -8.42 4.96 5.00
N ALA A 81 -7.49 4.23 5.63
CA ALA A 81 -6.12 4.69 5.85
C ALA A 81 -5.39 4.91 4.51
N THR A 82 -5.56 4.02 3.54
CA THR A 82 -4.98 4.20 2.20
C THR A 82 -5.45 5.51 1.56
N GLU A 83 -6.75 5.81 1.62
CA GLU A 83 -7.29 7.08 1.09
C GLU A 83 -6.73 8.29 1.85
N HIS A 84 -6.71 8.20 3.18
CA HIS A 84 -6.18 9.27 4.03
C HIS A 84 -4.73 9.60 3.64
N PHE A 85 -3.84 8.60 3.66
CA PHE A 85 -2.43 8.81 3.36
C PHE A 85 -2.20 9.17 1.89
N TRP A 86 -2.93 8.56 0.95
CA TRP A 86 -2.77 8.87 -0.48
C TRP A 86 -3.13 10.32 -0.78
N ARG A 87 -4.12 10.91 -0.10
CA ARG A 87 -4.48 12.33 -0.30
C ARG A 87 -3.37 13.27 0.12
N ILE A 88 -2.70 12.99 1.25
CA ILE A 88 -1.64 13.86 1.79
C ILE A 88 -0.29 13.72 1.09
N LEU A 89 -0.07 12.66 0.30
CA LEU A 89 1.15 12.54 -0.51
C LEU A 89 1.29 13.70 -1.49
N THR A 90 2.51 14.21 -1.62
CA THR A 90 2.88 15.21 -2.63
C THR A 90 2.75 14.64 -4.04
N PRO A 91 2.62 15.49 -5.09
CA PRO A 91 2.65 15.03 -6.47
C PRO A 91 3.89 14.18 -6.80
N GLY A 92 5.07 14.56 -6.32
CA GLY A 92 6.32 13.81 -6.55
C GLY A 92 6.29 12.41 -5.95
N GLN A 93 5.80 12.25 -4.72
CA GLN A 93 5.63 10.94 -4.10
C GLN A 93 4.60 10.08 -4.83
N LYS A 94 3.49 10.66 -5.26
CA LYS A 94 2.49 9.96 -6.08
C LYS A 94 3.08 9.49 -7.41
N THR A 95 3.91 10.30 -8.05
CA THR A 95 4.63 9.95 -9.29
C THR A 95 5.56 8.77 -9.06
N TYR A 96 6.35 8.78 -7.99
CA TYR A 96 7.21 7.65 -7.63
C TYR A 96 6.45 6.31 -7.52
N TYR A 97 5.28 6.29 -6.87
CA TYR A 97 4.43 5.09 -6.85
C TYR A 97 3.89 4.69 -8.22
N ARG A 98 3.63 5.65 -9.12
CA ARG A 98 3.20 5.35 -10.50
C ARG A 98 4.35 4.75 -11.30
N ASP A 99 5.55 5.31 -11.20
CA ASP A 99 6.73 4.84 -11.94
C ASP A 99 7.11 3.42 -11.52
N MET A 100 7.14 3.14 -10.21
CA MET A 100 7.30 1.77 -9.72
C MET A 100 6.20 0.82 -10.22
N ALA A 101 4.95 1.30 -10.31
CA ALA A 101 3.88 0.46 -10.84
C ALA A 101 4.10 0.15 -12.33
N VAL A 102 4.69 1.07 -13.11
CA VAL A 102 5.12 0.84 -14.49
C VAL A 102 6.23 -0.22 -14.55
N GLU A 103 7.28 -0.07 -13.74
CA GLU A 103 8.39 -1.03 -13.68
C GLU A 103 7.90 -2.44 -13.30
N VAL A 104 7.07 -2.54 -12.26
CA VAL A 104 6.48 -3.81 -11.83
C VAL A 104 5.62 -4.38 -12.96
N ASN A 105 4.78 -3.59 -13.62
CA ASN A 105 4.00 -4.07 -14.78
C ASN A 105 4.90 -4.57 -15.93
N ALA A 106 6.04 -3.92 -16.19
CA ALA A 106 6.98 -4.36 -17.22
C ALA A 106 7.61 -5.72 -16.88
N ILE A 107 8.05 -5.92 -15.64
CA ILE A 107 8.54 -7.22 -15.14
C ILE A 107 7.47 -8.31 -15.29
N ILE A 108 6.21 -7.95 -15.04
CA ILE A 108 5.07 -8.86 -15.17
C ILE A 108 4.88 -9.28 -16.64
N GLN A 109 4.86 -8.32 -17.56
CA GLN A 109 4.68 -8.60 -18.99
C GLN A 109 5.78 -9.52 -19.55
N GLN A 110 7.03 -9.32 -19.12
CA GLN A 110 8.15 -10.17 -19.52
C GLN A 110 7.96 -11.62 -19.07
N ARG A 111 7.46 -11.85 -17.85
CA ARG A 111 7.24 -13.21 -17.30
C ARG A 111 6.03 -13.92 -17.88
N SER A 112 4.99 -13.19 -18.27
CA SER A 112 3.82 -13.80 -18.93
C SER A 112 4.07 -14.19 -20.39
N SER A 113 5.16 -13.71 -20.98
CA SER A 113 5.55 -13.98 -22.38
C SER A 113 6.61 -15.09 -22.50
N SER A 114 7.06 -15.65 -21.36
CA SER A 114 8.00 -16.78 -21.26
C SER A 114 7.26 -18.05 -20.91
#